data_AF-A0AAV5F4A4-F1
#
_entry.id   AF-A0AAV5F4A4-F1
#
_cell.length_a   1.000
_cell.length_b   1.000
_cell.length_c   1.000
_cell.angle_alpha   90.00
_cell.angle_beta   90.00
_cell.angle_gamma   90.00
#
_symmetry.space_group_name_H-M   'P 1'
#
loop_
_entity.id
_entity.type
_entity.pdbx_description
1 polymer ?
#
loop_
_entity_poly.entity_id
_entity_poly.type
_entity_poly.pdbx_seq_one_letter_code
_entity_poly.pdbx_strand_id
1 'polypeptide(L)'
;MAVEHASATEARMEGLSEAEESPHARARLRHCLDLYGAAADVLRDALDNVRARVYGKAAQQLAAAVGAAESCEDVWKGEDHVPVAGHDREYGRIALLALGLTTGINTA
;
A
#
# COMPACT_ATOMS: atom_id res chain seq x y z
N MET A 1 9.81 8.21 -5.73
CA MET A 1 8.51 8.79 -5.31
C MET A 1 7.53 7.75 -4.76
N ALA A 2 6.84 6.90 -5.54
CA ALA A 2 5.87 5.95 -4.97
C ALA A 2 6.51 4.78 -4.19
N VAL A 3 7.55 4.15 -4.76
CA VAL A 3 8.29 3.05 -4.09
C VAL A 3 8.99 3.54 -2.82
N GLU A 4 9.65 4.70 -2.88
CA GLU A 4 10.30 5.32 -1.70
C GLU A 4 9.29 5.63 -0.58
N HIS A 5 8.09 6.08 -0.95
CA HIS A 5 7.05 6.35 0.03
C HIS A 5 6.50 5.07 0.67
N ALA A 6 6.32 4.00 -0.12
CA ALA A 6 5.93 2.70 0.41
C ALA A 6 6.96 2.17 1.43
N SER A 7 8.26 2.21 1.10
CA SER A 7 9.33 1.81 2.02
C SER A 7 9.44 2.71 3.26
N ALA A 8 9.17 4.00 3.14
CA ALA A 8 9.13 4.89 4.31
C ALA A 8 7.93 4.61 5.23
N THR A 9 6.78 4.24 4.65
CA THR A 9 5.60 3.80 5.40
C THR A 9 5.87 2.49 6.11
N GLU A 10 6.49 1.52 5.44
CA GLU A 10 6.93 0.24 6.01
C GLU A 10 7.82 0.46 7.23
N ALA A 11 8.91 1.23 7.09
CA ALA A 11 9.83 1.51 8.20
C ALA A 11 9.16 2.21 9.39
N ARG A 12 8.18 3.10 9.15
CA ARG A 12 7.41 3.72 10.22
C ARG A 12 6.47 2.74 10.91
N MET A 13 5.82 1.85 10.16
CA MET A 13 4.95 0.82 10.70
C MET A 13 5.73 -0.24 11.50
N GLU A 14 6.95 -0.57 11.09
CA GLU A 14 7.85 -1.42 11.87
C GLU A 14 8.14 -0.80 13.24
N GLY A 15 8.52 0.48 13.27
CA GLY A 15 8.73 1.21 14.53
C GLY A 15 7.51 1.24 15.43
N LEU A 16 6.31 1.41 14.85
CA LEU A 16 5.04 1.32 15.61
C LEU A 16 4.83 -0.09 16.19
N SER A 17 5.07 -1.14 15.39
CA SER A 17 4.91 -2.54 15.81
C SER A 17 5.88 -2.93 16.92
N GLU A 18 7.11 -2.42 16.89
CA GLU A 18 8.10 -2.68 17.94
C GLU A 18 7.72 -2.03 19.27
N ALA A 19 7.20 -0.80 19.21
CA ALA A 19 6.80 0.00 20.38
C ALA A 19 5.43 -0.40 20.96
N GLU A 20 4.59 -1.10 20.20
CA GLU A 20 3.22 -1.46 20.60
C GLU A 20 3.21 -2.49 21.75
N GLU A 21 2.55 -2.19 22.86
CA GLU A 21 2.48 -3.08 24.02
C GLU A 21 1.38 -4.13 23.88
N SER A 22 0.28 -3.80 23.21
CA SER A 22 -0.85 -4.70 23.00
C SER A 22 -0.50 -5.81 21.99
N PRO A 23 -0.54 -7.10 22.38
CA PRO A 23 -0.27 -8.19 21.45
C PRO A 23 -1.23 -8.23 20.26
N HIS A 24 -2.47 -7.75 20.45
CA HIS A 24 -3.49 -7.74 19.41
C HIS A 24 -3.22 -6.62 18.39
N ALA A 25 -2.93 -5.41 18.87
CA ALA A 25 -2.54 -4.30 18.01
C ALA A 25 -1.25 -4.61 17.25
N ARG A 26 -0.26 -5.21 17.91
CA ARG A 26 0.98 -5.67 17.28
C ARG A 26 0.75 -6.70 16.16
N ALA A 27 -0.16 -7.65 16.38
CA ALA A 27 -0.51 -8.63 15.35
C ALA A 27 -1.16 -7.98 14.12
N ARG A 28 -2.04 -6.99 14.33
CA ARG A 28 -2.64 -6.20 13.23
C ARG A 28 -1.59 -5.37 12.47
N LEU A 29 -0.69 -4.69 13.19
CA LEU A 29 0.42 -3.96 12.59
C LEU A 29 1.29 -4.87 11.72
N ARG A 30 1.63 -6.06 12.21
CA ARG A 30 2.41 -7.03 11.43
C ARG A 30 1.66 -7.52 10.18
N HIS A 31 0.35 -7.73 10.27
CA HIS A 31 -0.46 -8.05 9.09
C HIS A 31 -0.44 -6.91 8.05
N CYS A 32 -0.56 -5.66 8.49
CA CYS A 32 -0.42 -4.51 7.60
C CYS A 32 0.98 -4.41 6.98
N LEU A 33 2.04 -4.70 7.74
CA LEU A 33 3.40 -4.76 7.21
C LEU A 33 3.54 -5.79 6.09
N ASP A 34 3.00 -7.00 6.28
CA ASP A 34 3.02 -8.04 5.25
C ASP A 34 2.29 -7.59 3.97
N LEU A 35 1.13 -6.93 4.12
CA LEU A 35 0.37 -6.36 3.00
C LEU A 35 1.17 -5.28 2.27
N TYR A 36 1.80 -4.37 2.99
CA TYR A 36 2.58 -3.27 2.39
C TYR A 36 3.88 -3.74 1.75
N GLY A 37 4.56 -4.74 2.33
CA GLY A 37 5.74 -5.37 1.72
C GLY A 37 5.38 -6.01 0.39
N ALA A 38 4.31 -6.82 0.36
CA ALA A 38 3.81 -7.41 -0.88
C ALA A 38 3.37 -6.34 -1.90
N ALA A 39 2.72 -5.27 -1.44
CA ALA A 39 2.29 -4.19 -2.32
C ALA A 39 3.48 -3.38 -2.86
N ALA A 40 4.58 -3.23 -2.12
CA ALA A 40 5.80 -2.61 -2.59
C ALA A 40 6.43 -3.39 -3.75
N ASP A 41 6.44 -4.73 -3.67
CA ASP A 41 6.88 -5.59 -4.78
C ASP A 41 5.98 -5.43 -6.01
N VAL A 42 4.65 -5.44 -5.81
CA VAL A 42 3.69 -5.21 -6.90
C VAL A 42 3.87 -3.84 -7.55
N LEU A 43 4.18 -2.79 -6.78
CA LEU A 43 4.46 -1.45 -7.30
C LEU A 43 5.76 -1.39 -8.12
N ARG A 44 6.80 -2.16 -7.75
CA ARG A 44 8.03 -2.29 -8.53
C ARG A 44 7.74 -2.96 -9.87
N ASP A 45 6.97 -4.06 -9.86
CA ASP A 45 6.56 -4.74 -11.10
C ASP A 45 5.69 -3.84 -11.99
N ALA A 46 4.78 -3.05 -11.38
CA ALA A 46 3.95 -2.11 -12.11
C ALA A 46 4.80 -1.05 -12.82
N LEU A 47 5.83 -0.53 -12.15
CA LEU A 47 6.76 0.44 -12.73
C LEU A 47 7.52 -0.16 -13.93
N ASP A 48 7.96 -1.40 -13.82
CA ASP A 48 8.64 -2.08 -14.92
C ASP A 48 7.71 -2.34 -16.10
N ASN A 49 6.44 -2.68 -15.85
CA ASN A 49 5.42 -2.78 -16.89
C ASN A 49 5.11 -1.41 -17.54
N VAL A 50 5.07 -0.31 -16.78
CA VAL A 50 4.94 1.05 -17.34
C VAL A 50 6.11 1.38 -18.27
N ARG A 51 7.35 1.07 -17.85
CA ARG A 51 8.55 1.29 -18.65
C ARG A 51 8.55 0.45 -19.92
N ALA A 52 8.07 -0.79 -19.84
CA ALA A 52 7.89 -1.70 -20.97
C ALA A 52 6.63 -1.38 -21.82
N ARG A 53 5.86 -0.35 -21.48
CA ARG A 53 4.60 0.06 -22.14
C ARG A 53 3.49 -1.01 -22.10
N VAL A 54 3.54 -1.91 -21.11
CA VAL A 54 2.53 -2.93 -20.85
C VAL A 54 1.50 -2.37 -19.86
N TYR A 55 0.78 -1.32 -20.28
CA TYR A 55 -0.06 -0.52 -19.38
C TYR A 55 -1.25 -1.29 -18.78
N GLY A 56 -1.82 -2.25 -19.52
CA GLY A 56 -2.89 -3.11 -18.99
C GLY A 56 -2.45 -3.92 -17.77
N LYS A 57 -1.23 -4.48 -17.80
CA LYS A 57 -0.68 -5.24 -16.66
C LYS A 57 -0.31 -4.32 -15.50
N ALA A 58 0.31 -3.18 -15.81
CA ALA A 58 0.62 -2.16 -14.80
C ALA A 58 -0.65 -1.66 -14.09
N ALA A 59 -1.75 -1.42 -14.81
CA ALA A 59 -3.03 -1.02 -14.23
C ALA A 59 -3.60 -2.10 -13.29
N GLN A 60 -3.56 -3.38 -13.67
CA GLN A 60 -3.98 -4.47 -12.78
C GLN A 60 -3.16 -4.52 -11.49
N GLN A 61 -1.85 -4.33 -11.59
CA GLN A 61 -0.95 -4.32 -10.44
C GLN A 61 -1.19 -3.10 -9.54
N LEU A 62 -1.42 -1.93 -10.11
CA LEU A 62 -1.76 -0.73 -9.35
C LEU A 62 -3.12 -0.85 -8.65
N ALA A 63 -4.10 -1.49 -9.27
CA ALA A 63 -5.38 -1.79 -8.61
C ALA A 63 -5.20 -2.77 -7.44
N ALA A 64 -4.35 -3.79 -7.57
CA ALA A 64 -4.01 -4.68 -6.46
C ALA A 64 -3.30 -3.93 -5.32
N ALA A 65 -2.41 -2.99 -5.65
CA ALA A 65 -1.76 -2.14 -4.66
C ALA A 65 -2.77 -1.29 -3.88
N VAL A 66 -3.76 -0.67 -4.53
CA VAL A 66 -4.84 0.07 -3.84
C VAL A 66 -5.54 -0.80 -2.79
N GLY A 67 -5.82 -2.06 -3.11
CA GLY A 67 -6.49 -3.00 -2.20
C GLY A 67 -5.68 -3.35 -0.94
N ALA A 68 -4.37 -3.10 -0.91
CA ALA A 68 -3.55 -3.33 0.29
C ALA A 68 -3.91 -2.38 1.44
N ALA A 69 -4.14 -1.10 1.14
CA ALA A 69 -4.57 -0.13 2.15
C ALA A 69 -5.98 -0.46 2.67
N GLU A 70 -6.91 -0.81 1.78
CA GLU A 70 -8.27 -1.23 2.16
C GLU A 70 -8.24 -2.47 3.05
N SER A 71 -7.37 -3.44 2.73
CA SER A 71 -7.19 -4.66 3.53
C SER A 71 -6.56 -4.40 4.90
N CYS A 72 -5.63 -3.43 4.99
CA CYS A 72 -5.09 -3.00 6.28
C CYS A 72 -6.15 -2.27 7.12
N GLU A 73 -6.91 -1.33 6.54
CA GLU A 73 -8.00 -0.66 7.25
C GLU A 73 -9.03 -1.69 7.80
N ASP A 74 -9.30 -2.74 7.03
CA ASP A 74 -10.23 -3.80 7.39
C ASP A 74 -9.85 -4.58 8.65
N VAL A 75 -8.55 -4.81 8.92
CA VAL A 75 -8.12 -5.52 10.15
C VAL A 75 -8.27 -4.69 11.43
N TRP A 76 -8.51 -3.38 11.30
CA TRP A 76 -8.75 -2.45 12.40
C TRP A 76 -10.23 -2.10 12.61
N LYS A 77 -11.15 -2.71 11.86
CA LYS A 77 -12.59 -2.46 12.01
C LYS A 77 -13.06 -2.67 13.45
N GLY A 78 -13.73 -1.66 14.00
CA GLY A 78 -14.29 -1.68 15.35
C GLY A 78 -13.33 -1.24 16.46
N GLU A 79 -12.09 -0.87 16.13
CA GLU A 79 -11.14 -0.29 17.08
C GLU A 79 -11.34 1.24 17.17
N ASP A 80 -11.29 1.78 18.39
CA ASP A 80 -11.40 3.23 18.63
C ASP A 80 -10.15 4.00 18.20
N HIS A 81 -8.98 3.33 18.21
CA HIS A 81 -7.70 3.91 17.83
C HIS A 81 -7.01 3.05 16.77
N VAL A 82 -6.72 3.67 15.62
CA VAL A 82 -6.03 3.04 14.49
C VAL A 82 -4.75 3.82 14.18
N PRO A 83 -3.57 3.35 14.64
CA PRO A 83 -2.32 4.09 14.52
C PRO A 83 -1.83 4.25 13.07
N VAL A 84 -2.36 3.43 12.15
CA VAL A 84 -1.95 3.40 10.73
C VAL A 84 -2.89 4.13 9.77
N ALA A 85 -4.04 4.62 10.24
CA ALA A 85 -5.08 5.19 9.35
C ALA A 85 -4.59 6.36 8.49
N GLY A 86 -3.67 7.18 9.00
CA GLY A 86 -3.05 8.26 8.22
C GLY A 86 -2.17 7.73 7.07
N HIS A 87 -1.44 6.65 7.33
CA HIS A 87 -0.57 6.00 6.36
C HIS A 87 -1.38 5.28 5.28
N ASP A 88 -2.45 4.57 5.66
CA ASP A 88 -3.32 3.86 4.73
C ASP A 88 -3.97 4.83 3.73
N ARG A 89 -4.47 5.96 4.22
CA ARG A 89 -5.07 7.00 3.38
C ARG A 89 -4.07 7.63 2.41
N GLU A 90 -2.86 7.92 2.86
CA GLU A 90 -1.83 8.52 2.03
C GLU A 90 -1.36 7.55 0.95
N TYR A 91 -1.06 6.31 1.34
CA TYR A 91 -0.68 5.25 0.40
C TYR A 91 -1.78 4.99 -0.64
N GLY A 92 -3.02 4.78 -0.19
CA GLY A 92 -4.16 4.48 -1.06
C GLY A 92 -4.41 5.59 -2.08
N ARG A 93 -4.30 6.86 -1.66
CA ARG A 93 -4.41 8.01 -2.57
C ARG A 93 -3.33 7.99 -3.65
N ILE A 94 -2.08 7.72 -3.29
CA ILE A 94 -0.96 7.71 -4.26
C ILE A 94 -1.10 6.54 -5.24
N ALA A 95 -1.45 5.35 -4.74
CA ALA A 95 -1.69 4.18 -5.58
C ALA A 95 -2.85 4.43 -6.57
N LEU A 96 -3.93 5.06 -6.11
CA LEU A 96 -5.08 5.41 -6.95
C LEU A 96 -4.72 6.45 -8.03
N LEU A 97 -3.90 7.46 -7.70
CA LEU A 97 -3.42 8.44 -8.69
C LEU A 97 -2.55 7.76 -9.75
N ALA A 98 -1.64 6.87 -9.35
CA ALA A 98 -0.82 6.10 -10.29
C ALA A 98 -1.67 5.21 -11.21
N LEU A 99 -2.72 4.57 -10.67
CA LEU A 99 -3.69 3.79 -11.44
C LEU A 99 -4.41 4.67 -12.48
N GLY A 100 -4.92 5.82 -12.07
CA GLY A 100 -5.61 6.76 -12.96
C GLY A 100 -4.73 7.24 -14.12
N LEU A 101 -3.48 7.60 -13.84
CA LEU A 101 -2.52 8.00 -14.88
C LEU A 101 -2.22 6.85 -15.86
N THR A 102 -2.00 5.65 -15.34
CA THR A 102 -1.66 4.47 -16.16
C THR A 102 -2.83 4.04 -17.04
N THR A 103 -4.05 4.05 -16.51
CA THR A 103 -5.26 3.72 -17.27
C THR A 103 -5.58 4.77 -18.33
N GLY A 104 -5.39 6.07 -18.03
CA GLY A 104 -5.55 7.14 -19.00
C GLY A 104 -4.59 7.03 -20.20
N ILE A 105 -3.35 6.60 -19.97
CA ILE A 105 -2.39 6.32 -21.07
C ILE A 105 -2.85 5.13 -21.91
N ASN A 106 -3.38 4.08 -21.29
CA ASN A 106 -3.83 2.88 -22.01
C ASN A 106 -5.02 3.14 -22.95
N THR A 107 -5.76 4.23 -22.74
CA THR A 107 -6.89 4.64 -23.57
C THR A 107 -6.56 5.72 -24.61
N ALA A 108 -5.33 6.25 -24.61
CA ALA A 108 -4.84 7.24 -25.56
C ALA A 108 -4.09 6.57 -26.73
#